data_AF-A0A446CFN3-F1
#
_entry.id   AF-A0A446CFN3-F1
#
_cell.length_a   1.000
_cell.length_b   1.000
_cell.length_c   1.000
_cell.angle_alpha   90.00
_cell.angle_beta   90.00
_cell.angle_gamma   90.00
#
_symmetry.space_group_name_H-M   'P 1'
#
loop_
_entity.id
_entity.type
_entity.pdbx_description
1 polymer ?
#
loop_
_entity_poly.entity_id
_entity_poly.type
_entity_poly.pdbx_seq_one_letter_code
_entity_poly.pdbx_strand_id
1 'polypeptide(L)'
;MKKKTFASAPFASLLGLGRVRGARAEQDDEDDKDKPDDDRKQREGESDEDYARRMEERDREDDERDDVLENGEDPDAEKDDDGDDKEKDQSKKAARAAERARCARIVAHGLRLGVARQACVFAFDTGMSSNAAIAALDAGRADQAPPARRTLSERMQGTIIPNPGSGGGDSQMTLAQKIVAAGKKRRGEA
;
A
#
# COMPACT_ATOMS: atom_id res chain seq x y z
N MET A 1 5.14 53.95 -37.54
CA MET A 1 5.59 52.56 -37.76
C MET A 1 5.12 51.69 -36.58
N LYS A 2 4.40 50.60 -36.86
CA LYS A 2 3.80 49.71 -35.85
C LYS A 2 4.88 48.81 -35.25
N LYS A 3 5.12 48.88 -33.94
CA LYS A 3 6.00 47.94 -33.22
C LYS A 3 5.16 46.70 -32.85
N LYS A 4 5.47 45.56 -33.46
CA LYS A 4 4.88 44.26 -33.10
C LYS A 4 5.70 43.69 -31.94
N THR A 5 5.09 43.58 -30.76
CA THR A 5 5.63 42.83 -29.62
C THR A 5 5.29 41.35 -29.82
N PHE A 6 6.29 40.53 -30.13
CA PHE A 6 6.19 39.07 -29.97
C PHE A 6 6.93 38.69 -28.69
N ALA A 7 6.17 38.30 -27.68
CA ALA A 7 6.68 37.60 -26.50
C ALA A 7 5.55 36.72 -25.93
N SER A 8 5.26 35.60 -26.58
CA SER A 8 4.48 34.52 -25.97
C SER A 8 5.45 33.51 -25.35
N ALA A 9 5.66 33.59 -24.04
CA ALA A 9 6.31 32.53 -23.29
C ALA A 9 5.30 31.37 -23.08
N PRO A 10 5.58 30.13 -23.50
CA PRO A 10 4.64 29.01 -23.42
C PRO A 10 4.57 28.35 -22.02
N PHE A 11 4.58 29.15 -20.94
CA PHE A 11 4.56 28.62 -19.58
C PHE A 11 3.67 29.40 -18.58
N ALA A 12 2.88 30.37 -19.05
CA ALA A 12 1.97 31.13 -18.19
C ALA A 12 0.66 30.39 -17.84
N SER A 13 0.33 29.30 -18.55
CA SER A 13 -0.84 28.45 -18.26
C SER A 13 -0.60 27.37 -17.19
N LEU A 14 0.63 27.23 -16.67
CA LEU A 14 0.97 26.27 -15.60
C LEU A 14 1.03 26.90 -14.20
N LEU A 15 0.90 28.24 -14.09
CA LEU A 15 0.94 28.97 -12.81
C LEU A 15 -0.39 29.70 -12.50
N GLY A 16 -1.50 29.25 -13.08
CA GLY A 16 -2.79 29.93 -13.01
C GLY A 16 -3.97 29.01 -12.71
N LEU A 17 -3.85 28.11 -11.72
CA LEU A 17 -5.01 27.40 -11.17
C LEU A 17 -5.68 28.27 -10.09
N GLY A 18 -6.55 29.18 -10.53
CA GLY A 18 -7.28 30.08 -9.64
C GLY A 18 -8.60 30.59 -10.24
N ARG A 19 -9.70 29.93 -9.84
CA ARG A 19 -11.12 30.40 -9.79
C ARG A 19 -11.90 30.70 -11.08
N VAL A 20 -12.84 29.79 -11.40
CA VAL A 20 -14.25 30.07 -11.79
C VAL A 20 -15.07 28.84 -11.30
N ARG A 21 -15.77 28.82 -10.16
CA ARG A 21 -17.12 29.34 -9.81
C ARG A 21 -18.19 29.18 -10.92
N GLY A 22 -18.84 28.01 -10.94
CA GLY A 22 -20.12 27.74 -11.59
C GLY A 22 -21.01 26.93 -10.64
N ALA A 23 -22.26 27.35 -10.46
CA ALA A 23 -23.14 27.01 -9.34
C ALA A 23 -24.27 26.01 -9.71
N ARG A 24 -24.86 25.41 -8.65
CA ARG A 24 -26.19 24.76 -8.51
C ARG A 24 -26.20 23.22 -8.78
N ALA A 25 -26.74 22.33 -7.95
CA ALA A 25 -27.77 22.41 -6.89
C ALA A 25 -27.61 21.30 -5.81
N GLU A 26 -27.99 21.65 -4.57
CA GLU A 26 -28.54 20.83 -3.46
C GLU A 26 -28.04 19.39 -3.22
N GLN A 27 -27.30 19.18 -2.12
CA GLN A 27 -27.89 18.63 -0.89
C GLN A 27 -26.98 18.92 0.32
N ASP A 28 -27.66 19.26 1.40
CA ASP A 28 -27.23 19.53 2.77
C ASP A 28 -26.41 18.38 3.37
N ASP A 29 -25.23 18.67 3.92
CA ASP A 29 -24.62 17.95 5.05
C ASP A 29 -23.42 18.79 5.56
N GLU A 30 -23.60 19.34 6.75
CA GLU A 30 -22.62 20.11 7.51
C GLU A 30 -21.45 19.21 7.95
N ASP A 31 -20.39 19.13 7.15
CA ASP A 31 -19.15 18.43 7.51
C ASP A 31 -18.25 19.39 8.32
N ASP A 32 -18.53 19.49 9.62
CA ASP A 32 -17.79 20.23 10.65
C ASP A 32 -16.43 19.53 10.93
N LYS A 33 -15.50 19.58 9.96
CA LYS A 33 -14.17 18.93 10.01
C LYS A 33 -13.00 19.87 10.33
N ASP A 34 -13.24 20.96 11.06
CA ASP A 34 -12.17 21.88 11.50
C ASP A 34 -12.37 22.36 12.95
N LYS A 35 -12.66 21.44 13.88
CA LYS A 35 -12.39 21.68 15.32
C LYS A 35 -11.01 21.10 15.66
N PRO A 36 -10.02 21.91 16.06
CA PRO A 36 -8.80 21.36 16.62
C PRO A 36 -9.15 20.61 17.89
N ASP A 37 -8.59 19.41 17.97
CA ASP A 37 -8.69 18.40 19.01
C ASP A 37 -8.44 18.95 20.42
N ASP A 38 -9.49 19.50 21.03
CA ASP A 38 -9.47 19.96 22.43
C ASP A 38 -9.59 18.79 23.41
N ASP A 39 -10.09 17.64 22.94
CA ASP A 39 -10.33 16.45 23.75
C ASP A 39 -9.11 15.54 23.92
N ARG A 40 -8.06 15.67 23.09
CA ARG A 40 -6.76 15.00 23.30
C ARG A 40 -5.77 15.84 24.11
N LYS A 41 -6.20 16.94 24.73
CA LYS A 41 -5.34 17.67 25.68
C LYS A 41 -5.63 17.23 27.09
N GLN A 42 -4.58 17.08 27.90
CA GLN A 42 -4.71 16.83 29.33
C GLN A 42 -5.49 17.97 29.98
N ARG A 43 -6.54 17.64 30.72
CA ARG A 43 -7.41 18.64 31.36
C ARG A 43 -6.73 19.18 32.63
N GLU A 44 -6.94 20.46 32.94
CA GLU A 44 -6.43 21.04 34.19
C GLU A 44 -7.03 20.32 35.41
N GLY A 45 -6.18 19.65 36.17
CA GLY A 45 -6.56 18.85 37.35
C GLY A 45 -6.69 17.34 37.11
N GLU A 46 -6.47 16.86 35.89
CA GLU A 46 -6.41 15.42 35.56
C GLU A 46 -4.99 14.88 35.83
N SER A 47 -4.89 13.72 36.47
CA SER A 47 -3.59 13.06 36.66
C SER A 47 -3.06 12.49 35.34
N ASP A 48 -1.74 12.32 35.21
CA ASP A 48 -1.13 11.71 34.02
C ASP A 48 -1.71 10.29 33.75
N GLU A 49 -2.05 9.55 34.81
CA GLU A 49 -2.67 8.22 34.70
C GLU A 49 -4.11 8.27 34.20
N ASP A 50 -4.91 9.24 34.64
CA ASP A 50 -6.29 9.41 34.17
C ASP A 50 -6.33 9.86 32.71
N TYR A 51 -5.40 10.74 32.32
CA TYR A 51 -5.24 11.14 30.92
C TYR A 51 -4.82 9.96 30.04
N ALA A 52 -3.83 9.17 30.46
CA ALA A 52 -3.41 7.97 29.73
C ALA A 52 -4.55 6.97 29.55
N ARG A 53 -5.35 6.73 30.60
CA ARG A 53 -6.50 5.83 30.52
C ARG A 53 -7.58 6.34 29.56
N ARG A 54 -7.91 7.64 29.61
CA ARG A 54 -8.88 8.26 28.70
C ARG A 54 -8.43 8.14 27.23
N MET A 55 -7.15 8.36 26.98
CA MET A 55 -6.59 8.26 25.62
C MET A 55 -6.59 6.81 25.13
N GLU A 56 -6.25 5.86 25.99
CA GLU A 56 -6.27 4.42 25.66
C GLU A 56 -7.70 3.90 25.41
N GLU A 57 -8.69 4.40 26.14
CA GLU A 57 -10.11 4.10 25.89
C GLU A 57 -10.60 4.68 24.56
N ARG A 58 -10.18 5.92 24.25
CA ARG A 58 -10.52 6.58 22.99
C ARG A 58 -9.88 5.91 21.77
N ASP A 59 -8.63 5.46 21.89
CA ASP A 59 -7.95 4.71 20.84
C ASP A 59 -8.63 3.34 20.60
N ARG A 60 -9.16 2.70 21.65
CA ARG A 60 -9.98 1.47 21.50
C ARG A 60 -11.33 1.76 20.82
N GLU A 61 -12.02 2.85 21.17
CA GLU A 61 -13.29 3.23 20.52
C GLU A 61 -13.10 3.61 19.05
N ASP A 62 -11.98 4.22 18.68
CA ASP A 62 -11.65 4.57 17.28
C ASP A 62 -11.37 3.31 16.46
N ASP A 63 -10.61 2.35 17.02
CA ASP A 63 -10.39 1.02 16.44
C ASP A 63 -11.72 0.26 16.22
N GLU A 64 -12.72 0.43 17.11
CA GLU A 64 -14.06 -0.17 17.00
C GLU A 64 -14.97 0.54 15.98
N ARG A 65 -14.82 1.86 15.78
CA ARG A 65 -15.63 2.62 14.82
C ARG A 65 -15.17 2.47 13.38
N ASP A 66 -13.86 2.33 13.14
CA ASP A 66 -13.32 2.11 11.78
C ASP A 66 -13.75 0.74 11.21
N ASP A 67 -14.15 -0.20 12.08
CA ASP A 67 -14.74 -1.50 11.70
C ASP A 67 -16.19 -1.42 11.19
N VAL A 68 -16.91 -0.29 11.37
CA VAL A 68 -18.32 -0.16 10.93
C VAL A 68 -18.44 0.46 9.54
N LEU A 69 -17.49 1.28 9.10
CA LEU A 69 -17.57 2.01 7.82
C LEU A 69 -16.98 1.25 6.62
N GLU A 70 -16.24 0.17 6.84
CA GLU A 70 -15.72 -0.72 5.78
C GLU A 70 -16.48 -2.06 5.67
N ASN A 71 -17.72 -2.14 6.15
CA ASN A 71 -18.62 -3.25 5.82
C ASN A 71 -19.22 -3.04 4.41
N GLY A 72 -18.40 -3.25 3.39
CA GLY A 72 -18.92 -3.70 2.10
C GLY A 72 -19.58 -5.06 2.31
N GLU A 73 -20.90 -5.11 2.12
CA GLU A 73 -21.72 -6.31 2.29
C GLU A 73 -21.07 -7.54 1.64
N ASP A 74 -20.72 -8.52 2.46
CA ASP A 74 -20.38 -9.88 2.04
C ASP A 74 -21.68 -10.60 1.65
N PRO A 75 -21.90 -10.93 0.37
CA PRO A 75 -23.14 -11.54 -0.09
C PRO A 75 -23.30 -13.02 0.27
N ASP A 76 -22.38 -13.63 1.03
CA ASP A 76 -22.40 -15.08 1.33
C ASP A 76 -22.86 -15.43 2.76
N ALA A 77 -23.65 -14.56 3.40
CA ALA A 77 -24.30 -14.87 4.66
C ALA A 77 -25.64 -15.59 4.43
N GLU A 78 -25.60 -16.89 4.12
CA GLU A 78 -26.79 -17.75 4.25
C GLU A 78 -27.30 -17.69 5.70
N LYS A 79 -28.51 -17.15 5.84
CA LYS A 79 -29.29 -17.18 7.07
C LYS A 79 -29.77 -18.61 7.30
N ASP A 80 -29.12 -19.31 8.23
CA ASP A 80 -29.77 -20.41 8.92
C ASP A 80 -30.08 -20.00 10.36
N ASP A 81 -31.37 -19.80 10.59
CA ASP A 81 -31.98 -19.37 11.82
C ASP A 81 -32.61 -20.59 12.49
N ASP A 82 -31.94 -21.20 13.47
CA ASP A 82 -32.63 -21.93 14.54
C ASP A 82 -31.72 -22.25 15.73
N GLY A 83 -32.24 -22.07 16.94
CA GLY A 83 -31.69 -22.67 18.17
C GLY A 83 -31.00 -21.71 19.16
N ASP A 84 -31.54 -21.70 20.37
CA ASP A 84 -31.27 -20.93 21.60
C ASP A 84 -29.83 -20.99 22.20
N ASP A 85 -28.78 -21.10 21.36
CA ASP A 85 -27.35 -20.98 21.75
C ASP A 85 -26.62 -19.94 20.87
N LYS A 86 -27.39 -19.00 20.30
CA LYS A 86 -26.90 -18.05 19.28
C LYS A 86 -25.87 -17.07 19.82
N GLU A 87 -25.94 -16.70 21.09
CA GLU A 87 -25.08 -15.66 21.66
C GLU A 87 -23.61 -16.11 21.77
N LYS A 88 -23.39 -17.37 22.16
CA LYS A 88 -22.05 -17.98 22.20
C LYS A 88 -21.48 -18.23 20.82
N ASP A 89 -22.32 -18.52 19.83
CA ASP A 89 -21.85 -18.72 18.48
C ASP A 89 -21.64 -17.41 17.73
N GLN A 90 -22.40 -16.36 18.02
CA GLN A 90 -22.13 -15.01 17.49
C GLN A 90 -20.84 -14.43 18.06
N SER A 91 -20.57 -14.55 19.36
CA SER A 91 -19.30 -14.09 19.94
C SER A 91 -18.09 -14.83 19.35
N LYS A 92 -18.17 -16.15 19.13
CA LYS A 92 -17.11 -16.91 18.43
C LYS A 92 -16.96 -16.48 16.97
N LYS A 93 -18.06 -16.18 16.26
CA LYS A 93 -18.02 -15.67 14.88
C LYS A 93 -17.37 -14.29 14.82
N ALA A 94 -17.74 -13.38 15.73
CA ALA A 94 -17.15 -12.06 15.86
C ALA A 94 -15.65 -12.15 16.18
N ALA A 95 -15.24 -13.02 17.11
CA ALA A 95 -13.83 -13.21 17.43
C ALA A 95 -13.01 -13.71 16.22
N ARG A 96 -13.58 -14.61 15.39
CA ARG A 96 -12.93 -15.04 14.15
C ARG A 96 -12.87 -13.94 13.10
N ALA A 97 -13.92 -13.12 13.00
CA ALA A 97 -13.95 -11.98 12.08
C ALA A 97 -12.89 -10.94 12.47
N ALA A 98 -12.83 -10.58 13.75
CA ALA A 98 -11.82 -9.68 14.31
C ALA A 98 -10.40 -10.21 14.08
N GLU A 99 -10.15 -11.50 14.31
CA GLU A 99 -8.83 -12.10 14.07
C GLU A 99 -8.46 -12.11 12.57
N ARG A 100 -9.43 -12.35 11.69
CA ARG A 100 -9.22 -12.25 10.23
C ARG A 100 -8.93 -10.82 9.80
N ALA A 101 -9.65 -9.83 10.34
CA ALA A 101 -9.40 -8.42 10.10
C ALA A 101 -8.00 -8.02 10.57
N ARG A 102 -7.59 -8.46 11.77
CA ARG A 102 -6.23 -8.29 12.30
C ARG A 102 -5.18 -8.86 11.34
N CYS A 103 -5.35 -10.11 10.91
CA CYS A 103 -4.43 -10.75 9.95
C CYS A 103 -4.37 -9.99 8.62
N ALA A 104 -5.53 -9.59 8.08
CA ALA A 104 -5.62 -8.87 6.83
C ALA A 104 -4.89 -7.52 6.89
N ARG A 105 -5.08 -6.74 7.96
CA ARG A 105 -4.38 -5.46 8.19
C ARG A 105 -2.86 -5.64 8.20
N ILE A 106 -2.35 -6.62 8.95
CA ILE A 106 -0.91 -6.90 9.06
C ILE A 106 -0.33 -7.32 7.70
N VAL A 107 -0.98 -8.24 7.00
CA VAL A 107 -0.50 -8.75 5.70
C VAL A 107 -0.56 -7.66 4.63
N ALA A 108 -1.63 -6.87 4.57
CA ALA A 108 -1.76 -5.76 3.63
C ALA A 108 -0.65 -4.71 3.84
N HIS A 109 -0.34 -4.38 5.10
CA HIS A 109 0.76 -3.49 5.44
C HIS A 109 2.12 -4.07 5.00
N GLY A 110 2.37 -5.35 5.31
CA GLY A 110 3.58 -6.04 4.92
C GLY A 110 3.80 -6.14 3.41
N LEU A 111 2.73 -6.36 2.64
CA LEU A 111 2.77 -6.38 1.17
C LEU A 111 3.16 -5.00 0.61
N ARG A 112 2.61 -3.91 1.17
CA ARG A 112 2.94 -2.53 0.79
C ARG A 112 4.43 -2.21 1.01
N LEU A 113 5.00 -2.71 2.09
CA LEU A 113 6.42 -2.55 2.43
C LEU A 113 7.34 -3.54 1.70
N GLY A 114 6.80 -4.59 1.08
CA GLY A 114 7.56 -5.66 0.43
C GLY A 114 8.19 -6.66 1.40
N VAL A 115 7.68 -6.76 2.64
CA VAL A 115 8.17 -7.67 3.70
C VAL A 115 7.14 -8.76 4.03
N ALA A 116 6.53 -9.35 3.00
CA ALA A 116 5.41 -10.29 3.12
C ALA A 116 5.67 -11.47 4.09
N ARG A 117 6.87 -12.07 4.07
CA ARG A 117 7.19 -13.19 4.96
C ARG A 117 7.11 -12.81 6.44
N GLN A 118 7.64 -11.65 6.80
CA GLN A 118 7.69 -11.19 8.18
C GLN A 118 6.29 -10.80 8.66
N ALA A 119 5.49 -10.20 7.79
CA ALA A 119 4.09 -9.91 8.08
C ALA A 119 3.25 -11.19 8.26
N CYS A 120 3.47 -12.25 7.47
CA CYS A 120 2.78 -13.52 7.68
C CYS A 120 3.14 -14.17 9.02
N VAL A 121 4.41 -14.11 9.45
CA VAL A 121 4.81 -14.62 10.78
C VAL A 121 4.08 -13.85 11.88
N PHE A 122 4.01 -12.52 11.79
CA PHE A 122 3.25 -11.73 12.77
C PHE A 122 1.75 -12.02 12.73
N ALA A 123 1.17 -12.20 11.54
CA ALA A 123 -0.25 -12.47 11.38
C ALA A 123 -0.66 -13.85 11.92
N PHE A 124 0.10 -14.90 11.66
CA PHE A 124 -0.33 -16.28 11.92
C PHE A 124 0.36 -16.95 13.13
N ASP A 125 1.62 -16.62 13.40
CA ASP A 125 2.42 -17.29 14.43
C ASP A 125 2.47 -16.50 15.74
N THR A 126 1.94 -15.26 15.75
CA THR A 126 1.95 -14.40 16.94
C THR A 126 0.54 -13.91 17.31
N GLY A 127 0.37 -13.48 18.56
CA GLY A 127 -0.84 -12.82 19.07
C GLY A 127 -0.71 -11.30 19.19
N MET A 128 0.17 -10.68 18.40
CA MET A 128 0.36 -9.22 18.46
C MET A 128 -0.87 -8.49 17.91
N SER A 129 -1.18 -7.31 18.49
CA SER A 129 -2.18 -6.42 17.89
C SER A 129 -1.71 -5.92 16.52
N SER A 130 -2.66 -5.53 15.67
CA SER A 130 -2.35 -4.97 14.34
C SER A 130 -1.40 -3.78 14.43
N ASN A 131 -1.65 -2.87 15.38
CA ASN A 131 -0.86 -1.64 15.55
C ASN A 131 0.60 -1.95 15.98
N ALA A 132 0.77 -2.89 16.93
CA ALA A 132 2.10 -3.32 17.36
C ALA A 132 2.87 -4.03 16.24
N ALA A 133 2.21 -4.91 15.48
CA ALA A 133 2.81 -5.59 14.35
C ALA A 133 3.20 -4.62 13.22
N ILE A 134 2.36 -3.63 12.93
CA ILE A 134 2.64 -2.57 11.95
C ILE A 134 3.88 -1.76 12.37
N ALA A 135 3.92 -1.29 13.62
CA ALA A 135 5.07 -0.57 14.15
C ALA A 135 6.36 -1.40 14.09
N ALA A 136 6.30 -2.71 14.38
CA ALA A 136 7.43 -3.61 14.26
C ALA A 136 7.89 -3.81 12.80
N LEU A 137 6.96 -3.88 11.85
CA LEU A 137 7.28 -3.94 10.42
C LEU A 137 7.94 -2.64 9.93
N ASP A 138 7.46 -1.49 10.38
CA ASP A 138 8.04 -0.18 10.05
C ASP A 138 9.44 0.00 10.66
N ALA A 139 9.61 -0.36 11.93
CA ALA A 139 10.92 -0.33 12.58
C ALA A 139 11.89 -1.30 11.89
N GLY A 140 11.45 -2.52 11.62
CA GLY A 140 12.25 -3.50 10.87
C GLY A 140 12.61 -3.02 9.48
N ARG A 141 11.72 -2.28 8.81
CA ARG A 141 11.99 -1.65 7.51
C ARG A 141 12.99 -0.50 7.61
N ALA A 142 12.90 0.32 8.65
CA ALA A 142 13.85 1.41 8.90
C ALA A 142 15.27 0.86 9.18
N ASP A 143 15.36 -0.28 9.85
CA ASP A 143 16.62 -0.98 10.13
C ASP A 143 17.16 -1.76 8.92
N GLN A 144 16.34 -2.00 7.89
CA GLN A 144 16.85 -2.63 6.68
C GLN A 144 17.80 -1.69 5.95
N ALA A 145 19.06 -2.11 5.84
CA ALA A 145 20.03 -1.43 5.01
C ALA A 145 19.47 -1.26 3.59
N PRO A 146 19.57 -0.06 2.98
CA PRO A 146 19.09 0.14 1.63
C PRO A 146 19.75 -0.87 0.70
N PRO A 147 19.02 -1.44 -0.28
CA PRO A 147 19.60 -2.41 -1.19
C PRO A 147 20.85 -1.82 -1.82
N ALA A 148 21.97 -2.54 -1.71
CA ALA A 148 23.25 -2.08 -2.22
C ALA A 148 23.06 -1.63 -3.67
N ARG A 149 23.32 -0.33 -3.92
CA ARG A 149 23.18 0.22 -5.27
C ARG A 149 24.20 -0.50 -6.15
N ARG A 150 23.71 -1.24 -7.14
CA ARG A 150 24.53 -1.92 -8.15
C ARG A 150 25.57 -0.93 -8.68
N THR A 151 26.84 -1.22 -8.46
CA THR A 151 27.92 -0.34 -8.91
C THR A 151 27.99 -0.34 -10.43
N LEU A 152 28.63 0.67 -11.03
CA LEU A 152 28.88 0.67 -12.48
C LEU A 152 29.65 -0.59 -12.90
N SER A 153 30.63 -1.02 -12.11
CA SER A 153 31.44 -2.20 -12.41
C SER A 153 30.59 -3.47 -12.53
N GLU A 154 29.60 -3.65 -11.66
CA GLU A 154 28.71 -4.81 -11.70
C GLU A 154 27.75 -4.76 -12.89
N ARG A 155 27.33 -3.56 -13.29
CA ARG A 155 26.57 -3.39 -14.54
C ARG A 155 27.43 -3.70 -15.78
N MET A 156 28.71 -3.34 -15.77
CA MET A 156 29.63 -3.58 -16.89
C MET A 156 30.09 -5.04 -17.00
N GLN A 157 30.02 -5.83 -15.92
CA GLN A 157 30.35 -7.25 -15.95
C GLN A 157 29.38 -8.07 -16.82
N GLY A 158 28.10 -7.70 -16.85
CA GLY A 158 27.09 -8.39 -17.67
C GLY A 158 26.99 -7.87 -19.11
N THR A 159 27.60 -6.72 -19.41
CA THR A 159 27.57 -6.15 -20.76
C THR A 159 28.65 -6.79 -21.62
N ILE A 160 28.23 -7.56 -22.63
CA ILE A 160 29.12 -8.01 -23.69
C ILE A 160 29.44 -6.78 -24.56
N ILE A 161 30.62 -6.21 -24.38
CA ILE A 161 31.11 -5.13 -25.23
C ILE A 161 31.66 -5.79 -26.50
N PRO A 162 31.03 -5.63 -27.67
CA PRO A 162 31.57 -6.17 -28.90
C PRO A 162 32.91 -5.49 -29.20
N ASN A 163 33.91 -6.27 -29.62
CA ASN A 163 35.23 -5.75 -29.96
C ASN A 163 35.13 -4.80 -31.18
N PRO A 164 35.40 -3.49 -31.03
CA PRO A 164 35.34 -2.55 -32.13
C PRO A 164 36.41 -2.89 -33.18
N GLY A 165 35.98 -3.15 -34.42
CA GLY A 165 36.86 -3.58 -35.52
C GLY A 165 36.71 -5.05 -35.91
N SER A 166 35.97 -5.86 -35.15
CA SER A 166 35.68 -7.25 -35.54
C SER A 166 34.62 -7.40 -36.64
N GLY A 167 34.11 -6.30 -37.21
CA GLY A 167 32.99 -6.31 -38.14
C GLY A 167 31.74 -6.83 -37.44
N GLY A 168 30.95 -5.92 -36.83
CA GLY A 168 29.82 -6.23 -35.94
C GLY A 168 28.88 -7.32 -36.45
N GLY A 169 29.20 -8.57 -36.11
CA GLY A 169 28.67 -9.75 -36.78
C GLY A 169 28.45 -10.94 -35.85
N ASP A 170 28.46 -10.74 -34.53
CA ASP A 170 27.75 -11.68 -33.66
C ASP A 170 26.27 -11.32 -33.69
N SER A 171 25.66 -11.53 -34.86
CA SER A 171 24.23 -11.61 -35.01
C SER A 171 23.80 -12.86 -34.24
N GLN A 172 23.65 -12.71 -32.92
CA GLN A 172 23.08 -13.70 -32.03
C GLN A 172 21.88 -14.29 -32.76
N MET A 173 21.97 -15.59 -33.12
CA MET A 173 20.95 -16.20 -33.96
C MET A 173 19.59 -15.89 -33.35
N THR A 174 18.71 -15.28 -34.16
CA THR A 174 17.37 -14.95 -33.71
C THR A 174 16.71 -16.24 -33.22
N LEU A 175 15.73 -16.14 -32.32
CA LEU A 175 15.05 -17.33 -31.78
C LEU A 175 14.56 -18.25 -32.93
N ALA A 176 14.05 -17.66 -34.01
CA ALA A 176 13.67 -18.36 -35.22
C ALA A 176 14.85 -19.10 -35.89
N GLN A 177 16.01 -18.46 -36.02
CA GLN A 177 17.21 -19.09 -36.57
C GLN A 177 17.72 -20.23 -35.68
N LYS A 178 17.64 -20.09 -34.34
CA LYS A 178 17.98 -21.16 -33.39
C LYS A 178 17.06 -22.37 -33.52
N ILE A 179 15.74 -22.15 -33.66
CA ILE A 179 14.75 -23.21 -33.87
C ILE A 179 15.01 -23.94 -35.18
N VAL A 180 15.27 -23.20 -36.27
CA VAL A 180 15.58 -23.79 -37.58
C VAL A 180 16.89 -24.57 -37.55
N ALA A 181 17.94 -24.04 -36.90
CA ALA A 181 19.21 -24.73 -36.75
C ALA A 181 19.08 -26.04 -35.93
N ALA A 182 18.30 -26.02 -34.83
CA ALA A 182 17.99 -27.21 -34.06
C ALA A 182 17.21 -28.26 -34.88
N GLY A 183 16.25 -27.81 -35.69
CA GLY A 183 15.51 -28.68 -36.62
C GLY A 183 16.40 -29.33 -37.69
N LYS A 184 17.32 -28.56 -38.29
CA LYS A 184 18.30 -29.06 -39.25
C LYS A 184 19.23 -30.11 -38.63
N LYS A 185 19.71 -29.86 -37.41
CA LYS A 185 20.54 -30.83 -36.66
C LYS A 185 19.78 -32.12 -36.34
N ARG A 186 18.49 -32.05 -35.99
CA ARG A 186 17.64 -33.22 -35.76
C ARG A 186 17.39 -34.04 -37.03
N ARG A 187 17.35 -33.39 -38.20
CA ARG A 187 17.18 -34.04 -39.51
C ARG A 187 18.48 -34.53 -40.15
N GLY A 188 19.64 -34.28 -39.52
CA GLY A 188 20.94 -34.70 -40.05
C GLY A 188 21.42 -33.90 -41.26
N GLU A 189 20.90 -32.69 -41.45
CA GLU A 189 21.23 -31.80 -42.58
C GLU A 189 22.42 -30.87 -42.25
N ALA A 190 23.24 -31.21 -41.25
CA ALA A 190 24.30 -30.37 -40.68
C ALA A 190 25.61 -31.15 -40.55
#